data_AF-A0A7R9VYI6-F1
#
_entry.id   AF-A0A7R9VYI6-F1
#
_cell.length_a   1.000
_cell.length_b   1.000
_cell.length_c   1.000
_cell.angle_alpha   90.00
_cell.angle_beta   90.00
_cell.angle_gamma   90.00
#
_symmetry.space_group_name_H-M   'P 1'
#
loop_
_entity.id
_entity.type
_entity.pdbx_description
1 polymer ?
#
loop_
_entity_poly.entity_id
_entity_poly.type
_entity_poly.pdbx_seq_one_letter_code
_entity_poly.pdbx_strand_id
1 'polypeptide(L)'
;EVATACTSGDSIREFRPILITSSMETIPRLFFEAQWEDPTNGVTWRFELFYYPETNEVEMVDVQNLKTYVKMSDVAIRPDMLQVGAEVKVYNKKLTILRYGDEFTRSYMEGV
;
A
#
# COMPACT_ATOMS: atom_id res chain seq x y z
N GLU A 1 -27.77 26.09 -26.78
CA GLU A 1 -27.43 26.27 -25.36
C GLU A 1 -26.34 25.29 -24.98
N VAL A 2 -25.33 25.78 -24.27
CA VAL A 2 -24.12 25.06 -23.90
C VAL A 2 -24.37 24.35 -22.57
N ALA A 3 -24.15 23.03 -22.52
CA ALA A 3 -24.02 22.29 -21.27
C ALA A 3 -22.60 21.75 -21.19
N THR A 4 -21.75 22.50 -20.50
CA THR A 4 -20.43 22.08 -20.04
C THR A 4 -20.60 21.02 -18.97
N ALA A 5 -20.06 19.82 -19.21
CA ALA A 5 -19.84 18.83 -18.17
C ALA A 5 -18.33 18.79 -17.84
N CYS A 6 -17.95 19.49 -16.77
CA CYS A 6 -16.75 19.19 -16.02
C CYS A 6 -17.10 18.08 -15.02
N THR A 7 -16.30 17.02 -14.93
CA THR A 7 -15.63 16.58 -13.69
C THR A 7 -14.83 15.29 -13.90
N SER A 8 -13.56 15.39 -13.54
CA SER A 8 -12.75 14.37 -12.87
C SER A 8 -12.41 13.10 -13.63
N GLY A 9 -11.19 13.10 -14.16
CA GLY A 9 -10.46 11.88 -14.49
C GLY A 9 -10.14 11.10 -13.22
N ASP A 10 -11.08 10.30 -12.76
CA ASP A 10 -10.79 9.17 -11.88
C ASP A 10 -10.15 8.10 -12.75
N SER A 11 -8.81 8.09 -12.78
CA SER A 11 -8.03 6.92 -13.19
C SER A 11 -8.33 5.81 -12.18
N ILE A 12 -9.42 5.10 -12.43
CA ILE A 12 -9.75 3.83 -11.78
C ILE A 12 -8.60 2.90 -12.12
N ARG A 13 -7.63 2.80 -11.20
CA ARG A 13 -6.66 1.72 -11.18
C ARG A 13 -7.50 0.46 -11.02
N GLU A 14 -7.77 -0.20 -12.13
CA GLU A 14 -8.53 -1.43 -12.19
C GLU A 14 -8.04 -2.37 -11.09
N PHE A 15 -8.94 -2.69 -10.17
CA PHE A 15 -8.73 -3.67 -9.12
C PHE A 15 -8.22 -4.96 -9.76
N ARG A 16 -6.92 -5.22 -9.63
CA ARG A 16 -6.34 -6.51 -9.95
C ARG A 16 -6.16 -7.27 -8.64
N PRO A 17 -7.09 -8.17 -8.28
CA PRO A 17 -6.77 -9.19 -7.29
C PRO A 17 -5.62 -10.00 -7.88
N ILE A 18 -4.45 -9.97 -7.23
CA ILE A 18 -3.36 -10.87 -7.59
C ILE A 18 -3.80 -12.25 -7.13
N LEU A 19 -4.44 -12.99 -8.04
CA LEU A 19 -4.79 -14.39 -7.86
C LEU A 19 -3.49 -15.19 -7.91
N ILE A 20 -2.86 -15.41 -6.75
CA ILE A 20 -1.83 -16.44 -6.62
C ILE A 20 -2.58 -17.78 -6.65
N THR A 21 -2.54 -18.44 -7.81
CA THR A 21 -3.25 -19.70 -8.04
C THR A 21 -2.45 -20.87 -7.46
N SER A 22 -2.95 -21.51 -6.39
CA SER A 22 -2.97 -22.96 -6.25
C SER A 22 -3.77 -23.34 -4.99
N SER A 23 -4.88 -24.07 -5.16
CA SER A 23 -5.73 -24.68 -4.10
C SER A 23 -6.33 -23.75 -3.03
N MET A 24 -7.50 -23.18 -3.34
CA MET A 24 -8.60 -22.78 -2.43
C MET A 24 -8.24 -22.21 -1.04
N GLU A 25 -7.57 -21.07 -1.00
CA GLU A 25 -7.83 -19.96 -0.05
C GLU A 25 -7.04 -18.75 -0.55
N THR A 26 -7.71 -17.64 -0.89
CA THR A 26 -7.01 -16.40 -1.23
C THR A 26 -6.56 -15.76 0.07
N ILE A 27 -5.28 -15.93 0.40
CA ILE A 27 -4.70 -15.28 1.59
C ILE A 27 -4.89 -13.77 1.44
N PRO A 28 -5.63 -13.11 2.34
CA PRO A 28 -5.91 -11.70 2.21
C PRO A 28 -4.63 -10.91 2.47
N ARG A 29 -4.09 -10.28 1.43
CA ARG A 29 -3.07 -9.24 1.58
C ARG A 29 -3.73 -7.93 1.93
N LEU A 30 -3.02 -7.13 2.70
CA LEU A 30 -3.42 -5.78 3.09
C LEU A 30 -2.65 -4.79 2.24
N PHE A 31 -3.33 -3.76 1.77
CA PHE A 31 -2.76 -2.75 0.88
C PHE A 31 -2.80 -1.37 1.54
N PHE A 32 -1.65 -0.70 1.57
CA PHE A 32 -1.47 0.63 2.12
C PHE A 32 -0.78 1.53 1.10
N GLU A 33 -1.21 2.79 1.08
CA GLU A 33 -0.39 3.84 0.48
C GLU A 33 0.50 4.44 1.55
N ALA A 34 1.79 4.51 1.26
CA ALA A 34 2.78 5.06 2.16
C ALA A 34 3.64 6.11 1.45
N GLN A 35 4.25 6.99 2.22
CA GLN A 35 5.27 7.90 1.71
C GLN A 35 6.54 7.83 2.51
N TRP A 36 7.64 8.24 1.89
CA TRP A 36 8.91 8.46 2.54
C TRP A 36 9.45 9.82 2.13
N GLU A 37 9.77 10.65 3.12
CA GLU A 37 10.54 11.87 2.91
C GLU A 37 12.03 11.56 3.12
N ASP A 38 12.83 11.74 2.08
CA ASP A 38 14.27 11.54 2.15
C ASP A 38 14.92 12.70 2.94
N PRO A 39 15.53 12.42 4.11
CA PRO A 39 16.12 13.46 4.94
C PRO A 39 17.34 14.14 4.30
N THR A 40 17.90 13.55 3.25
CA THR A 40 19.14 14.02 2.61
C THR A 40 18.87 15.07 1.54
N ASN A 41 17.82 14.88 0.75
CA ASN A 41 17.51 15.72 -0.43
C ASN A 41 16.10 16.34 -0.38
N GLY A 42 15.28 16.01 0.64
CA GLY A 42 13.92 16.52 0.82
C GLY A 42 12.91 15.95 -0.18
N VAL A 43 13.27 14.93 -0.95
CA VAL A 43 12.37 14.34 -1.95
C VAL A 43 11.36 13.43 -1.25
N THR A 44 10.07 13.60 -1.59
CA THR A 44 9.00 12.71 -1.13
C THR A 44 8.71 11.64 -2.17
N TRP A 45 8.84 10.38 -1.76
CA TRP A 45 8.53 9.19 -2.55
C TRP A 45 7.22 8.58 -2.10
N ARG A 46 6.42 8.05 -3.03
CA ARG A 46 5.19 7.31 -2.73
C ARG A 46 5.35 5.84 -3.06
N PHE A 47 4.91 5.01 -2.13
CA PHE A 47 4.99 3.56 -2.22
C PHE A 47 3.61 2.94 -2.03
N GLU A 48 3.36 1.89 -2.81
CA GLU A 48 2.34 0.90 -2.50
C GLU A 48 2.98 -0.16 -1.62
N LEU A 49 2.46 -0.31 -0.41
CA LEU A 49 2.92 -1.30 0.55
C LEU A 49 1.87 -2.40 0.65
N PHE A 50 2.26 -3.62 0.31
CA PHE A 50 1.46 -4.81 0.53
C PHE A 50 2.00 -5.55 1.74
N TYR A 51 1.13 -5.94 2.66
CA TYR A 51 1.48 -6.70 3.85
C TYR A 51 0.71 -8.02 3.87
N TYR A 52 1.43 -9.09 4.18
CA TYR A 52 0.91 -10.46 4.21
C TYR A 52 0.83 -10.91 5.67
N PRO A 53 -0.35 -10.87 6.31
CA PRO A 53 -0.47 -11.11 7.76
C PRO A 53 -0.13 -12.54 8.19
N GLU A 54 -0.23 -13.51 7.27
CA GLU A 54 0.07 -14.92 7.56
C GLU A 54 1.58 -15.18 7.66
N THR A 55 2.35 -14.62 6.73
CA THR A 55 3.82 -14.80 6.66
C THR A 55 4.59 -13.67 7.32
N ASN A 56 3.90 -12.60 7.72
CA ASN A 56 4.47 -11.36 8.22
C ASN A 56 5.45 -10.67 7.25
N GLU A 57 5.23 -10.87 5.95
CA GLU A 57 6.07 -10.31 4.90
C GLU A 57 5.50 -9.02 4.34
N VAL A 58 6.37 -8.19 3.77
CA VAL A 58 5.97 -7.00 3.00
C VAL A 58 6.51 -7.02 1.58
N GLU A 59 5.71 -6.49 0.67
CA GLU A 59 6.12 -6.12 -0.68
C GLU A 59 5.92 -4.61 -0.85
N MET A 60 6.86 -3.95 -1.50
CA MET A 60 6.82 -2.51 -1.70
C MET A 60 7.06 -2.16 -3.15
N VAL A 61 6.14 -1.42 -3.75
CA VAL A 61 6.21 -0.97 -5.14
C VAL A 61 6.34 0.54 -5.15
N ASP A 62 7.33 1.03 -5.88
CA ASP A 62 7.49 2.45 -6.15
C ASP A 62 6.47 2.88 -7.21
N VAL A 63 5.56 3.77 -6.84
CA VAL A 63 4.50 4.27 -7.73
C VAL A 63 5.06 5.14 -8.85
N GLN A 64 6.10 5.93 -8.56
CA GLN A 64 6.68 6.87 -9.50
C GLN A 64 7.48 6.16 -10.59
N ASN A 65 8.18 5.08 -10.21
CA ASN A 65 9.02 4.31 -11.13
C ASN A 65 8.37 3.02 -11.62
N LEU A 66 7.13 2.72 -11.19
CA LEU A 66 6.38 1.50 -11.50
C LEU A 66 7.22 0.22 -11.34
N LYS A 67 8.07 0.21 -10.31
CA LYS A 67 9.07 -0.84 -10.11
C LYS A 67 8.93 -1.40 -8.70
N THR A 68 8.99 -2.73 -8.58
CA THR A 68 9.13 -3.40 -7.28
C THR A 68 10.42 -2.92 -6.61
N TYR A 69 10.27 -2.29 -5.44
CA TYR A 69 11.38 -1.85 -4.60
C TYR A 69 11.78 -2.94 -3.61
N VAL A 70 10.80 -3.58 -2.96
CA VAL A 70 10.98 -4.77 -2.12
C VAL A 70 10.14 -5.91 -2.69
N LYS A 71 10.78 -7.03 -3.02
CA LYS A 71 10.10 -8.24 -3.50
C LYS A 71 9.95 -9.20 -2.32
N MET A 72 8.84 -9.11 -1.58
CA MET A 72 8.46 -9.95 -0.43
C MET A 72 9.59 -10.23 0.57
N SER A 73 9.58 -9.53 1.69
CA SER A 73 10.63 -9.69 2.69
C SER A 73 10.07 -9.69 4.10
N ASP A 74 10.62 -10.57 4.93
CA ASP A 74 10.34 -10.61 6.36
C ASP A 74 10.83 -9.31 7.01
N VAL A 75 9.90 -8.62 7.65
CA VAL A 75 10.15 -7.39 8.39
C VAL A 75 9.46 -7.48 9.73
N ALA A 76 10.09 -6.93 10.77
CA ALA A 76 9.52 -6.86 12.10
C ALA A 76 8.42 -5.77 12.21
N ILE A 77 7.44 -5.81 11.30
CA ILE A 77 6.25 -4.95 11.30
C ILE A 77 5.07 -5.78 11.77
N ARG A 78 4.28 -5.23 12.67
CA ARG A 78 3.01 -5.83 13.12
C ARG A 78 1.83 -5.14 12.46
N PRO A 79 0.67 -5.81 12.31
CA PRO A 79 -0.54 -5.18 11.79
C PRO A 79 -0.93 -3.92 12.57
N ASP A 80 -0.79 -3.95 13.90
CA ASP A 80 -1.09 -2.83 14.79
C ASP A 80 -0.27 -1.56 14.49
N MET A 81 0.89 -1.70 13.83
CA MET A 81 1.77 -0.58 13.47
C MET A 81 1.38 0.07 12.14
N LEU A 82 0.47 -0.54 11.36
CA LEU A 82 0.09 -0.10 10.02
C LEU A 82 -1.19 0.75 10.00
N GLN A 83 -1.38 1.58 11.02
CA GLN A 83 -2.49 2.53 11.10
C GLN A 83 -2.23 3.79 10.27
N VAL A 84 -3.29 4.45 9.81
CA VAL A 84 -3.14 5.72 9.08
C VAL A 84 -2.46 6.77 9.95
N GLY A 85 -1.44 7.43 9.40
CA GLY A 85 -0.58 8.38 10.10
C GLY A 85 0.56 7.74 10.89
N ALA A 86 0.59 6.40 11.02
CA ALA A 86 1.68 5.72 11.70
C ALA A 86 2.98 5.78 10.88
N GLU A 87 4.10 5.74 11.59
CA GLU A 87 5.43 5.68 10.98
C GLU A 87 6.04 4.30 11.20
N VAL A 88 6.35 3.60 10.11
CA VAL A 88 6.95 2.25 10.13
C VAL A 88 8.28 2.25 9.40
N LYS A 89 9.21 1.41 9.85
CA LYS A 89 10.52 1.29 9.22
C LYS A 89 10.57 0.03 8.35
N VAL A 90 10.71 0.23 7.05
CA VAL A 90 10.99 -0.83 6.08
C VAL A 90 12.41 -0.62 5.57
N TYR A 91 13.34 -1.52 5.91
CA TYR A 91 14.78 -1.35 5.68
C TYR A 91 15.32 0.01 6.20
N ASN A 92 15.86 0.85 5.31
CA ASN A 92 16.40 2.17 5.64
C ASN A 92 15.44 3.31 5.28
N LYS A 93 14.14 3.02 5.20
CA LYS A 93 13.08 3.96 4.86
C LYS A 93 12.12 4.06 6.05
N LYS A 94 11.92 5.28 6.56
CA LYS A 94 10.88 5.56 7.56
C LYS A 94 9.63 5.98 6.79
N LEU A 95 8.71 5.03 6.62
CA LEU A 95 7.48 5.23 5.86
C LEU A 95 6.40 5.80 6.77
N THR A 96 5.67 6.79 6.28
CA THR A 96 4.42 7.24 6.89
C THR A 96 3.25 6.63 6.13
N ILE A 97 2.37 5.91 6.82
CA ILE A 97 1.16 5.35 6.23
C ILE A 97 0.18 6.48 5.96
N LEU A 98 -0.20 6.69 4.70
CA LEU A 98 -1.09 7.77 4.29
C LEU A 98 -2.55 7.37 4.33
N ARG A 99 -2.87 6.17 3.84
CA ARG A 99 -4.23 5.62 3.81
C ARG A 99 -4.21 4.12 3.54
N TYR A 100 -5.32 3.46 3.84
CA TYR A 100 -5.62 2.13 3.31
C TYR A 100 -5.84 2.23 1.79
N GLY A 101 -5.23 1.31 1.07
CA GLY A 101 -5.27 1.26 -0.39
C GLY A 101 -6.55 0.62 -0.95
N ASP A 102 -7.30 -0.11 -0.12
CA ASP A 102 -8.63 -0.63 -0.44
C ASP A 102 -9.55 -0.69 0.79
N GLU A 103 -10.84 -0.91 0.54
CA GLU A 103 -11.87 -1.00 1.57
C GLU A 103 -11.73 -2.26 2.43
N PHE A 104 -11.27 -3.37 1.85
CA PHE A 104 -11.00 -4.60 2.58
C PHE A 104 -9.98 -4.38 3.70
N THR A 105 -8.87 -3.72 3.37
CA THR A 105 -7.80 -3.39 4.31
C THR A 105 -8.30 -2.46 5.40
N ARG A 106 -9.15 -1.47 5.05
CA ARG A 106 -9.79 -0.60 6.03
C ARG A 106 -10.61 -1.41 7.03
N SER A 107 -11.56 -2.23 6.56
CA SER A 107 -12.41 -3.02 7.44
C SER A 107 -11.61 -3.99 8.32
N TYR A 108 -10.58 -4.63 7.75
CA TYR A 108 -9.68 -5.50 8.49
C TYR A 108 -8.91 -4.77 9.60
N MET A 109 -8.40 -3.57 9.32
CA MET A 109 -7.63 -2.77 10.28
C MET A 109 -8.49 -2.11 11.36
N GLU A 110 -9.75 -1.78 11.03
CA GLU A 110 -10.70 -1.15 11.94
C GLU A 110 -11.52 -2.18 12.75
N GLY A 111 -11.48 -3.46 12.37
CA GLY A 111 -12.20 -4.55 13.04
C GLY A 111 -13.71 -4.53 12.80
N VAL A 112 -14.14 -4.07 11.61
CA VAL A 112 -15.55 -3.90 11.20
C VAL A 112 -16.05 -5.12 10.42
#